data_AF-A0A7S1IR21-F1
#
_entry.id   AF-A0A7S1IR21-F1
#
_cell.length_a   1.000
_cell.length_b   1.000
_cell.length_c   1.000
_cell.angle_alpha   90.00
_cell.angle_beta   90.00
_cell.angle_gamma   90.00
#
_symmetry.space_group_name_H-M   'P 1'
#
loop_
_entity.id
_entity.type
_entity.pdbx_description
1 polymer ?
#
loop_
_entity_poly.entity_id
_entity_poly.type
_entity_poly.pdbx_seq_one_letter_code
_entity_poly.pdbx_strand_id
1 'polypeptide(L)'
;DFLAEDELCGQTILRLVSRGSAIIAELLRLSEHIPPAFFPDDNMNKEYQPLIRDFSYLKGEDEFERRIRSQQALLDLDEEFKENHSTILERFYLLFEAIYKYVVDLNKYLSDIEEGVFIQQTYESIFMNSDGKQLMAEALYLYGVMLLALDQ
;
A
#
# COMPACT_ATOMS: atom_id res chain seq x y z
N ASP A 1 23.74 -16.61 15.46
CA ASP A 1 23.31 -16.86 14.08
C ASP A 1 22.35 -15.74 13.73
N PHE A 2 22.50 -15.06 12.60
CA PHE A 2 21.76 -13.81 12.33
C PHE A 2 20.24 -14.01 12.34
N LEU A 3 19.76 -15.18 11.94
CA LEU A 3 18.34 -15.54 11.90
C LEU A 3 17.88 -16.36 13.11
N ALA A 4 18.66 -16.41 14.19
CA ALA A 4 18.19 -17.06 15.41
C ALA A 4 16.92 -16.37 15.95
N GLU A 5 16.07 -17.12 16.65
CA GLU A 5 14.77 -16.59 17.15
C GLU A 5 14.94 -15.46 18.17
N ASP A 6 16.06 -15.47 18.91
CA ASP A 6 16.44 -14.45 19.88
C ASP A 6 17.14 -13.25 19.25
N GLU A 7 17.54 -13.32 17.98
CA GLU A 7 18.19 -12.22 17.27
C GLU A 7 17.19 -11.24 16.67
N LEU A 8 16.86 -10.22 17.47
CA LEU A 8 15.86 -9.22 17.11
C LEU A 8 16.17 -8.51 15.78
N CYS A 9 17.44 -8.22 15.50
CA CYS A 9 17.84 -7.54 14.27
C CYS A 9 17.49 -8.35 13.01
N GLY A 10 17.84 -9.64 12.99
CA GLY A 10 17.55 -10.53 11.85
C GLY A 10 16.08 -10.86 11.72
N GLN A 11 15.40 -11.10 12.85
CA GLN A 11 13.95 -11.35 12.87
C GLN A 11 13.15 -10.14 12.37
N THR A 12 13.60 -8.92 12.65
CA THR A 12 12.92 -7.69 12.21
C THR A 12 12.98 -7.55 10.69
N ILE A 13 14.16 -7.67 10.08
CA ILE A 13 14.30 -7.56 8.61
C ILE A 13 13.64 -8.74 7.89
N LEU A 14 13.69 -9.95 8.46
CA LEU A 14 12.99 -11.10 7.89
C LEU A 14 11.47 -10.89 7.84
N ARG A 15 10.89 -10.33 8.91
CA ARG A 15 9.46 -9.95 8.94
C ARG A 15 9.14 -8.84 7.95
N LEU A 16 10.01 -7.84 7.81
CA LEU A 16 9.86 -6.79 6.81
C LEU A 16 9.81 -7.39 5.41
N VAL A 17 10.79 -8.18 5.01
CA VAL A 17 10.85 -8.86 3.71
C VAL A 17 9.61 -9.72 3.46
N SER A 18 9.20 -10.53 4.45
CA SER A 18 8.00 -11.37 4.36
C SER A 18 6.73 -10.54 4.12
N ARG A 19 6.59 -9.42 4.83
CA ARG A 19 5.47 -8.49 4.65
C ARG A 19 5.53 -7.82 3.27
N GLY A 20 6.72 -7.50 2.77
CA GLY A 20 6.89 -6.91 1.45
C GLY A 20 6.38 -7.83 0.33
N SER A 21 6.72 -9.12 0.40
CA SER A 21 6.20 -10.12 -0.54
C SER A 21 4.67 -10.23 -0.48
N ALA A 22 4.08 -10.19 0.72
CA ALA A 22 2.63 -10.21 0.88
C ALA A 22 1.94 -8.96 0.29
N ILE A 23 2.54 -7.77 0.46
CA ILE A 23 2.04 -6.52 -0.12
C ILE A 23 2.03 -6.60 -1.65
N ILE A 24 3.11 -7.07 -2.27
CA ILE A 24 3.18 -7.23 -3.73
C ILE A 24 2.12 -8.22 -4.23
N ALA A 25 1.93 -9.34 -3.52
CA ALA A 25 0.89 -10.30 -3.88
C ALA A 25 -0.52 -9.66 -3.83
N GLU A 26 -0.80 -8.84 -2.80
CA GLU A 26 -2.07 -8.12 -2.71
C GLU A 26 -2.22 -7.05 -3.79
N LEU A 27 -1.14 -6.33 -4.11
CA LEU A 27 -1.09 -5.33 -5.19
C LEU A 27 -1.48 -5.96 -6.52
N LEU A 28 -0.79 -7.05 -6.90
CA LEU A 28 -1.08 -7.75 -8.15
C LEU A 28 -2.48 -8.35 -8.17
N ARG A 29 -2.96 -8.86 -7.04
CA ARG A 29 -4.33 -9.36 -6.94
C ARG A 29 -5.36 -8.25 -7.15
N LEU A 30 -5.14 -7.09 -6.54
CA LEU A 30 -6.07 -5.96 -6.63
C LEU A 30 -6.04 -5.28 -8.00
N SER A 31 -4.88 -5.23 -8.67
CA SER A 31 -4.80 -4.66 -10.03
C SER A 31 -5.65 -5.45 -11.04
N GLU A 32 -5.79 -6.76 -10.86
CA GLU A 32 -6.69 -7.61 -11.66
C GLU A 32 -8.18 -7.47 -11.30
N HIS A 33 -8.53 -6.81 -10.18
CA HIS A 33 -9.89 -6.75 -9.64
C HIS A 33 -10.38 -5.31 -9.43
N ILE A 34 -9.90 -4.37 -10.24
CA ILE A 34 -10.42 -3.00 -10.26
C ILE A 34 -11.89 -3.04 -10.72
N PRO A 35 -12.84 -2.47 -9.94
CA PRO A 35 -14.25 -2.53 -10.33
C PRO A 35 -14.48 -1.81 -11.65
N PRO A 36 -15.30 -2.38 -12.55
CA PRO A 36 -15.52 -1.79 -13.88
C PRO A 36 -16.06 -0.36 -13.87
N ALA A 37 -16.71 0.06 -12.77
CA ALA A 37 -17.16 1.42 -12.53
C ALA A 37 -16.06 2.48 -12.65
N PHE A 38 -14.80 2.12 -12.42
CA PHE A 38 -13.66 3.04 -12.47
C PHE A 38 -13.00 3.13 -13.86
N PHE A 39 -13.40 2.30 -14.83
CA PHE A 39 -12.87 2.38 -16.20
C PHE A 39 -13.66 3.40 -17.04
N PRO A 40 -13.00 4.41 -17.66
CA PRO A 40 -13.67 5.46 -18.43
C PRO A 40 -14.44 4.96 -19.68
N ASP A 41 -13.96 3.86 -20.28
CA ASP A 41 -14.43 3.37 -21.57
C ASP A 41 -15.53 2.31 -21.46
N ASP A 42 -15.88 1.87 -20.24
CA ASP A 42 -16.90 0.84 -20.07
C ASP A 42 -18.30 1.45 -20.14
N ASN A 43 -18.97 1.24 -21.27
CA ASN A 43 -20.33 1.71 -21.51
C ASN A 43 -21.34 1.19 -20.46
N MET A 44 -20.99 0.14 -19.70
CA MET A 44 -21.85 -0.48 -18.70
C MET A 44 -21.98 0.31 -17.39
N ASN A 45 -21.03 1.20 -17.05
CA ASN A 45 -21.05 1.90 -15.75
C ASN A 45 -20.93 3.43 -15.85
N LYS A 46 -21.43 4.01 -16.95
CA LYS A 46 -21.53 5.48 -17.10
C LYS A 46 -22.41 6.13 -16.03
N GLU A 47 -23.21 5.35 -15.33
CA GLU A 47 -24.10 5.83 -14.27
C GLU A 47 -23.32 6.41 -13.09
N TYR A 48 -22.21 5.82 -12.65
CA TYR A 48 -21.41 6.29 -11.51
C TYR A 48 -20.44 7.45 -11.84
N GLN A 49 -20.32 7.83 -13.11
CA GLN A 49 -19.44 8.92 -13.56
C GLN A 49 -19.67 10.28 -12.85
N PRO A 50 -20.91 10.67 -12.47
CA PRO A 50 -21.11 11.88 -11.69
C PRO A 50 -20.53 11.83 -10.27
N LEU A 51 -20.30 10.62 -9.73
CA LEU A 51 -19.78 10.38 -8.39
C LEU A 51 -18.25 10.23 -8.36
N ILE A 52 -17.67 9.64 -9.42
CA ILE A 52 -16.24 9.38 -9.48
C ILE A 52 -15.51 10.65 -9.92
N ARG A 53 -14.63 11.15 -9.04
CA ARG A 53 -13.81 12.34 -9.27
C ARG A 53 -12.34 11.99 -9.14
N ASP A 54 -11.52 12.72 -9.87
CA ASP A 54 -10.07 12.73 -9.69
C ASP A 54 -9.70 13.54 -8.43
N PHE A 55 -8.40 13.81 -8.26
CA PHE A 55 -7.90 14.64 -7.16
C PHE A 55 -8.42 16.10 -7.17
N SER A 56 -9.15 16.55 -8.19
CA SER A 56 -9.85 17.84 -8.14
C SER A 56 -10.93 17.87 -7.07
N TYR A 57 -11.44 16.71 -6.64
CA TYR A 57 -12.37 16.59 -5.50
C TYR A 57 -11.85 17.35 -4.27
N LEU A 58 -10.57 17.17 -3.93
CA LEU A 58 -9.94 17.77 -2.74
C LEU A 58 -9.95 19.31 -2.74
N LYS A 59 -10.18 19.95 -3.90
CA LYS A 59 -10.26 21.41 -4.03
C LYS A 59 -11.69 21.95 -3.96
N GLY A 60 -12.70 21.07 -4.04
CA GLY A 60 -14.12 21.44 -4.20
C GLY A 60 -15.08 20.49 -3.49
N GLU A 61 -14.63 19.86 -2.39
CA GLU A 61 -15.37 18.84 -1.64
C GLU A 61 -16.78 19.35 -1.28
N ASP A 62 -16.88 20.57 -0.73
CA ASP A 62 -18.15 21.17 -0.31
C ASP A 62 -19.16 21.37 -1.45
N GLU A 63 -18.69 21.77 -2.64
CA GLU A 63 -19.55 21.98 -3.81
C GLU A 63 -20.06 20.63 -4.35
N PHE A 64 -19.16 19.65 -4.38
CA PHE A 64 -19.47 18.30 -4.84
C PHE A 64 -20.48 17.61 -3.91
N GLU A 65 -20.24 17.61 -2.61
CA GLU A 65 -21.14 17.07 -1.59
C GLU A 65 -22.51 17.75 -1.65
N ARG A 66 -22.54 19.07 -1.83
CA ARG A 66 -23.79 19.82 -1.96
C ARG A 66 -24.55 19.42 -3.22
N ARG A 67 -23.85 19.23 -4.34
CA ARG A 67 -24.47 18.78 -5.60
C ARG A 67 -25.14 17.42 -5.43
N ILE A 68 -24.45 16.45 -4.83
CA ILE A 68 -25.02 15.12 -4.57
C ILE A 68 -26.28 15.26 -3.70
N ARG A 69 -26.20 15.98 -2.57
CA ARG A 69 -27.33 16.15 -1.64
C ARG A 69 -28.50 16.92 -2.23
N SER A 70 -28.28 17.73 -3.26
CA SER A 70 -29.34 18.53 -3.90
C SER A 70 -30.23 17.74 -4.85
N GLN A 71 -29.83 16.52 -5.24
CA GLN A 71 -30.52 15.71 -6.23
C GLN A 71 -30.77 14.30 -5.68
N GLN A 72 -32.05 13.92 -5.51
CA GLN A 72 -32.41 12.60 -4.97
C GLN A 72 -31.78 11.45 -5.78
N ALA A 73 -31.78 11.54 -7.11
CA ALA A 73 -31.19 10.52 -7.97
C ALA A 73 -29.67 10.34 -7.75
N LEU A 74 -28.93 11.39 -7.37
CA LEU A 74 -27.51 11.27 -7.05
C LEU A 74 -27.27 10.71 -5.65
N LEU A 75 -28.17 10.99 -4.71
CA LEU A 75 -28.12 10.39 -3.37
C LEU A 75 -28.35 8.88 -3.42
N ASP A 76 -29.40 8.45 -4.12
CA ASP A 76 -29.72 7.02 -4.27
C ASP A 76 -28.55 6.27 -4.95
N LEU A 77 -27.95 6.89 -5.97
CA LEU A 77 -26.80 6.34 -6.68
C LEU A 77 -25.52 6.29 -5.82
N ASP A 78 -25.30 7.29 -4.96
CA ASP A 78 -24.16 7.32 -4.02
C ASP A 78 -24.27 6.22 -2.96
N GLU A 79 -25.49 5.97 -2.46
CA GLU A 79 -25.76 4.88 -1.52
C GLU A 79 -25.53 3.51 -2.19
N GLU A 80 -26.09 3.29 -3.38
CA GLU A 80 -25.87 2.07 -4.17
C GLU A 80 -24.37 1.83 -4.46
N PHE A 81 -23.65 2.89 -4.86
CA PHE A 81 -22.23 2.78 -5.14
C PHE A 81 -21.44 2.34 -3.91
N LYS A 82 -21.76 2.91 -2.74
CA LYS A 82 -21.12 2.55 -1.47
C LYS A 82 -21.42 1.11 -1.08
N GLU A 83 -22.66 0.66 -1.18
CA GLU A 83 -23.04 -0.72 -0.87
C GLU A 83 -22.27 -1.73 -1.74
N ASN A 84 -22.10 -1.42 -3.03
CA ASN A 84 -21.46 -2.32 -3.98
C ASN A 84 -19.92 -2.29 -3.93
N HIS A 85 -19.32 -1.14 -3.61
CA HIS A 85 -17.87 -0.93 -3.81
C HIS A 85 -17.07 -0.61 -2.53
N SER A 86 -17.68 -0.33 -1.38
CA SER A 86 -16.93 0.08 -0.18
C SER A 86 -15.89 -0.95 0.25
N THR A 87 -16.25 -2.23 0.25
CA THR A 87 -15.34 -3.32 0.69
C THR A 87 -14.09 -3.42 -0.18
N ILE A 88 -14.23 -3.28 -1.50
CA ILE A 88 -13.08 -3.34 -2.41
C ILE A 88 -12.24 -2.06 -2.31
N LEU A 89 -12.87 -0.90 -2.17
CA LEU A 89 -12.17 0.37 -1.95
C LEU A 89 -11.38 0.39 -0.65
N GLU A 90 -11.92 -0.17 0.44
CA GLU A 90 -11.20 -0.33 1.69
C GLU A 90 -9.95 -1.18 1.51
N ARG A 91 -10.01 -2.25 0.71
CA ARG A 91 -8.84 -3.08 0.41
C ARG A 91 -7.76 -2.31 -0.36
N PHE A 92 -8.14 -1.48 -1.35
CA PHE A 92 -7.18 -0.60 -2.03
C PHE A 92 -6.56 0.40 -1.07
N TYR A 93 -7.36 1.04 -0.21
CA TYR A 93 -6.86 1.96 0.81
C TYR A 93 -5.84 1.28 1.74
N LEU A 94 -6.17 0.09 2.27
CA LEU A 94 -5.29 -0.68 3.13
C LEU A 94 -4.00 -1.12 2.41
N LEU A 95 -4.05 -1.41 1.12
CA LEU A 95 -2.87 -1.69 0.31
C LEU A 95 -1.93 -0.48 0.27
N PHE A 96 -2.43 0.71 -0.07
CA PHE A 96 -1.61 1.93 -0.11
C PHE A 96 -1.03 2.25 1.26
N GLU A 97 -1.84 2.10 2.32
CA GLU A 97 -1.38 2.27 3.69
C GLU A 97 -0.27 1.26 4.06
N ALA A 98 -0.40 0.00 3.63
CA ALA A 98 0.60 -1.03 3.87
C ALA A 98 1.93 -0.74 3.16
N ILE A 99 1.90 -0.22 1.93
CA ILE A 99 3.10 0.21 1.18
C ILE A 99 3.79 1.36 1.91
N TYR A 100 3.03 2.36 2.37
CA TYR A 100 3.57 3.47 3.15
C TYR A 100 4.19 2.98 4.48
N LYS A 101 3.47 2.14 5.23
CA LYS A 101 3.98 1.54 6.46
C LYS A 101 5.25 0.71 6.22
N TYR A 102 5.34 0.01 5.09
CA TYR A 102 6.53 -0.74 4.71
C TYR A 102 7.77 0.14 4.66
N VAL A 103 7.72 1.26 3.92
CA VAL A 103 8.88 2.15 3.77
C VAL A 103 9.21 2.90 5.07
N VAL A 104 8.20 3.30 5.84
CA VAL A 104 8.40 3.92 7.16
C VAL A 104 9.15 2.97 8.10
N ASP A 105 8.71 1.71 8.17
CA ASP A 105 9.35 0.72 9.04
C ASP A 105 10.73 0.30 8.53
N LEU A 106 10.94 0.25 7.21
CA LEU A 106 12.26 -0.02 6.64
C LEU A 106 13.25 1.10 6.98
N ASN A 107 12.85 2.37 6.81
CA ASN A 107 13.69 3.51 7.18
C ASN A 107 13.98 3.51 8.68
N LYS A 108 12.98 3.19 9.51
CA LYS A 108 13.18 3.05 10.94
C LYS A 108 14.18 1.95 11.27
N TYR A 109 14.07 0.78 10.66
CA TYR A 109 15.00 -0.32 10.86
C TYR A 109 16.46 0.07 10.52
N LEU A 110 16.65 0.81 9.42
CA LEU A 110 17.96 1.34 9.04
C LEU A 110 18.49 2.35 10.07
N SER A 111 17.64 3.27 10.55
CA SER A 111 18.00 4.21 11.62
C SER A 111 18.38 3.49 12.90
N ASP A 112 17.60 2.47 13.29
CA ASP A 112 17.83 1.67 14.50
C ASP A 112 19.18 0.93 14.46
N ILE A 113 19.64 0.48 13.27
CA ILE A 113 21.00 -0.08 13.10
C ILE A 113 22.05 1.02 13.28
N GLU A 114 21.87 2.18 12.64
CA GLU A 114 22.83 3.29 12.68
C GLU A 114 23.00 3.86 14.10
N GLU A 115 21.90 3.96 14.84
CA GLU A 115 21.86 4.43 16.23
C GLU A 115 22.32 3.37 17.25
N GLY A 116 22.61 2.14 16.79
CA GLY A 116 23.09 1.06 17.65
C GLY A 116 22.01 0.48 18.57
N VAL A 117 20.72 0.60 18.21
CA VAL A 117 19.60 -0.03 18.94
C VAL A 117 19.79 -1.54 19.00
N PHE A 118 20.28 -2.13 17.92
CA PHE A 118 20.72 -3.53 17.87
C PHE A 118 22.17 -3.64 18.37
N ILE A 119 22.36 -3.63 19.69
CA ILE A 119 23.68 -3.57 20.37
C ILE A 119 24.73 -4.55 19.78
N GLN A 120 24.31 -5.72 19.27
CA GLN A 120 25.22 -6.75 18.74
C GLN A 120 25.45 -6.69 17.23
N GLN A 121 24.80 -5.77 16.51
CA GLN A 121 24.84 -5.71 15.04
C GLN A 121 25.22 -4.32 14.55
N THR A 122 26.08 -4.27 13.54
CA THR A 122 26.38 -3.08 12.76
C THR A 122 26.12 -3.37 11.29
N TYR A 123 26.12 -2.34 10.45
CA TYR A 123 26.03 -2.56 9.00
C TYR A 123 27.12 -3.52 8.51
N GLU A 124 28.35 -3.37 8.97
CA GLU A 124 29.46 -4.24 8.59
C GLU A 124 29.21 -5.69 8.98
N SER A 125 28.72 -5.96 10.21
CA SER A 125 28.44 -7.34 10.64
C SER A 125 27.30 -7.97 9.83
N ILE A 126 26.25 -7.19 9.53
CA ILE A 126 25.11 -7.62 8.72
C ILE A 126 25.55 -7.94 7.28
N PHE A 127 26.37 -7.08 6.66
CA PHE A 127 26.83 -7.29 5.28
C PHE A 127 27.89 -8.39 5.14
N MET A 128 28.62 -8.70 6.23
CA MET A 128 29.51 -9.87 6.27
C MET A 128 28.75 -11.20 6.45
N ASN A 129 27.51 -11.15 6.94
CA ASN A 129 26.62 -12.30 7.00
C ASN A 129 25.90 -12.54 5.66
N SER A 130 25.76 -13.81 5.25
CA SER A 130 25.13 -14.17 3.97
C SER A 130 23.64 -13.84 3.92
N ASP A 131 22.92 -14.10 5.02
CA ASP A 131 21.48 -13.89 5.11
C ASP A 131 21.18 -12.41 5.31
N GLY A 132 21.99 -11.73 6.14
CA GLY A 132 21.93 -10.29 6.37
C GLY A 132 22.02 -9.50 5.06
N LYS A 133 23.09 -9.67 4.29
CA LYS A 133 23.25 -8.95 3.01
C LYS A 133 22.15 -9.28 1.99
N GLN A 134 21.65 -10.52 1.98
CA GLN A 134 20.54 -10.91 1.10
C GLN A 134 19.27 -10.16 1.49
N LEU A 135 18.85 -10.25 2.76
CA LEU A 135 17.60 -9.65 3.24
C LEU A 135 17.61 -8.13 3.13
N MET A 136 18.76 -7.48 3.36
CA MET A 136 18.91 -6.04 3.17
C MET A 136 18.69 -5.63 1.71
N ALA A 137 19.30 -6.37 0.76
CA ALA A 137 19.11 -6.12 -0.66
C ALA A 137 17.68 -6.42 -1.11
N GLU A 138 17.11 -7.51 -0.61
CA GLU A 138 15.74 -7.95 -0.92
C GLU A 138 14.71 -6.94 -0.44
N ALA A 139 14.85 -6.38 0.77
CA ALA A 139 13.92 -5.38 1.28
C ALA A 139 13.85 -4.13 0.36
N LEU A 140 15.01 -3.64 -0.08
CA LEU A 140 15.06 -2.51 -1.01
C LEU A 140 14.50 -2.88 -2.40
N TYR A 141 14.81 -4.07 -2.89
CA TYR A 141 14.27 -4.58 -4.15
C TYR A 141 12.74 -4.66 -4.12
N LEU A 142 12.17 -5.25 -3.07
CA LEU A 142 10.72 -5.38 -2.90
C LEU A 142 10.04 -4.01 -2.88
N TYR A 143 10.61 -3.02 -2.18
CA TYR A 143 10.08 -1.66 -2.22
C TYR A 143 10.11 -1.07 -3.64
N GLY A 144 11.21 -1.24 -4.36
CA GLY A 144 11.31 -0.83 -5.76
C GLY A 144 10.24 -1.48 -6.64
N VAL A 145 9.99 -2.78 -6.48
CA VAL A 145 8.92 -3.49 -7.20
C VAL A 145 7.55 -2.95 -6.85
N MET A 146 7.25 -2.67 -5.57
CA MET A 146 5.99 -2.05 -5.18
C MET A 146 5.78 -0.71 -5.88
N LEU A 147 6.79 0.17 -5.89
CA LEU A 147 6.71 1.47 -6.53
C LEU A 147 6.52 1.36 -8.05
N LEU A 148 7.26 0.47 -8.70
CA LEU A 148 7.13 0.25 -10.15
C LEU A 148 5.79 -0.36 -10.52
N ALA A 149 5.25 -1.27 -9.70
CA ALA A 149 3.95 -1.88 -9.94
C ALA A 149 2.79 -0.91 -9.65
N LEU A 150 2.98 0.08 -8.79
CA LEU A 150 2.01 1.16 -8.58
C LEU A 150 1.97 2.18 -9.72
N ASP A 151 3.07 2.37 -10.45
CA ASP A 151 3.17 3.33 -11.56
C ASP A 151 2.56 2.80 -12.87
N GLN A 152 2.40 1.46 -12.98
CA GLN A 152 1.83 0.77 -14.14
C GLN A 152 0.30 0.70 -14.08
#